data_AF-A0A933BDF2-F1
#
_entry.id   AF-A0A933BDF2-F1
#
_cell.length_a   1.000
_cell.length_b   1.000
_cell.length_c   1.000
_cell.angle_alpha   90.00
_cell.angle_beta   90.00
_cell.angle_gamma   90.00
#
_symmetry.space_group_name_H-M   'P 1'
#
loop_
_entity.id
_entity.type
_entity.pdbx_description
1 polymer ?
#
loop_
_entity_poly.entity_id
_entity_poly.type
_entity_poly.pdbx_seq_one_letter_code
_entity_poly.pdbx_strand_id
1 'polypeptide(L)'
;MVVVSYSGREINAKIVYYGPGLSGKTTNLEKIYDSVPETNRGRMVSMKTQTDRTLFFDLLPLDLGDLQGMKTRLLLYTVPGQVYYNATRKL
;
A
#
# COMPACT_ATOMS: atom_id res chain seq x y z
N MET A 1 -7.83 -1.71 -6.67
CA MET A 1 -8.20 -2.97 -7.37
C MET A 1 -8.37 -4.06 -6.34
N VAL A 2 -9.39 -4.91 -6.46
CA VAL A 2 -9.60 -6.05 -5.55
C VAL A 2 -9.38 -7.34 -6.31
N VAL A 3 -8.60 -8.25 -5.75
CA VAL A 3 -8.37 -9.60 -6.28
C VAL A 3 -8.93 -10.59 -5.28
N VAL A 4 -9.82 -11.46 -5.75
CA VAL A 4 -10.47 -12.51 -4.95
C VAL A 4 -9.95 -13.86 -5.42
N SER A 5 -9.27 -14.57 -4.52
CA SER A 5 -8.79 -15.94 -4.75
C SER A 5 -9.68 -16.91 -3.98
N TYR A 6 -10.53 -17.64 -4.69
CA TYR A 6 -11.42 -18.63 -4.08
C TYR A 6 -10.68 -19.89 -3.65
N SER A 7 -9.69 -20.34 -4.41
CA SER A 7 -8.86 -21.51 -4.06
C SER A 7 -8.01 -21.24 -2.82
N GLY A 8 -7.46 -20.03 -2.69
CA GLY A 8 -6.68 -19.61 -1.52
C GLY A 8 -7.53 -19.09 -0.36
N ARG A 9 -8.83 -18.87 -0.57
CA ARG A 9 -9.74 -18.18 0.37
C ARG A 9 -9.19 -16.81 0.82
N GLU A 10 -8.70 -16.01 -0.12
CA GLU A 10 -8.12 -14.70 0.17
C GLU A 10 -8.80 -13.59 -0.64
N ILE A 11 -9.02 -12.45 0.01
CA ILE A 11 -9.41 -11.19 -0.61
C ILE A 11 -8.26 -10.21 -0.40
N ASN A 12 -7.69 -9.70 -1.50
CA ASN A 12 -6.63 -8.70 -1.45
C ASN A 12 -7.12 -7.42 -2.12
N ALA A 13 -7.26 -6.35 -1.33
CA ALA A 13 -7.70 -5.05 -1.82
C ALA A 13 -6.52 -4.06 -1.84
N LYS A 14 -6.14 -3.63 -3.04
CA LYS A 14 -5.11 -2.62 -3.27
C LYS A 14 -5.72 -1.22 -3.24
N ILE A 15 -5.25 -0.39 -2.31
CA ILE A 15 -5.61 1.02 -2.16
C ILE A 15 -4.37 1.88 -2.47
N VAL A 16 -4.52 2.84 -3.37
CA VAL A 16 -3.43 3.72 -3.80
C VAL A 16 -3.71 5.13 -3.31
N TYR A 17 -2.83 5.65 -2.46
CA TYR A 17 -2.78 7.05 -2.07
C TYR A 17 -2.16 7.84 -3.21
N TYR A 18 -2.93 8.76 -3.75
CA TYR A 18 -2.56 9.51 -4.94
C TYR A 18 -2.69 11.01 -4.69
N GLY A 19 -1.78 11.80 -5.26
CA GLY A 19 -1.75 13.25 -5.07
C GLY A 19 -0.39 13.88 -5.35
N PRO A 20 -0.30 15.22 -5.36
CA PRO A 20 0.92 15.98 -5.64
C PRO A 20 2.09 15.66 -4.70
N GLY A 21 3.31 16.05 -5.06
CA GLY A 21 4.44 16.00 -4.13
C GLY A 21 4.13 16.72 -2.82
N LEU A 22 4.64 16.21 -1.70
CA LEU A 22 4.47 16.81 -0.36
C LEU A 22 3.03 16.91 0.15
N SER A 23 2.05 16.30 -0.52
CA SER A 23 0.63 16.31 -0.11
C SER A 23 0.29 15.42 1.10
N GLY A 24 1.28 14.96 1.87
CA GLY A 24 1.07 14.14 3.07
C GLY A 24 0.76 12.65 2.86
N LYS A 25 0.95 12.09 1.65
CA LYS A 25 0.62 10.67 1.38
C LYS A 25 1.40 9.68 2.24
N THR A 26 2.73 9.81 2.29
CA THR A 26 3.60 8.96 3.10
C THR A 26 3.28 9.12 4.59
N THR A 27 3.09 10.35 5.06
CA THR A 27 2.64 10.64 6.43
C THR A 27 1.33 9.94 6.78
N ASN A 28 0.40 9.83 5.83
CA ASN A 28 -0.84 9.10 6.07
C ASN A 28 -0.59 7.59 6.25
N LEU A 29 0.28 6.98 5.46
CA LEU A 29 0.64 5.58 5.61
C LEU A 29 1.39 5.31 6.91
N GLU A 30 2.30 6.19 7.32
CA GLU A 30 3.01 6.12 8.61
C GLU A 30 2.02 6.22 9.78
N LYS A 31 1.07 7.15 9.75
CA LYS A 31 0.03 7.27 10.78
C LYS A 31 -0.89 6.06 10.86
N ILE A 32 -1.25 5.46 9.72
CA ILE A 32 -2.02 4.21 9.71
C ILE A 32 -1.17 3.08 10.28
N TYR A 33 0.10 2.97 9.87
CA TYR A 33 1.02 1.98 10.40
C TYR A 33 1.03 2.06 11.92
N ASP A 34 1.41 3.20 12.49
CA ASP A 34 1.57 3.42 13.93
C ASP A 34 0.30 3.17 14.75
N SER A 35 -0.88 3.36 14.16
CA SER A 35 -2.17 3.17 14.85
C SER A 35 -2.70 1.73 14.79
N VAL A 36 -2.18 0.88 13.92
CA VAL A 36 -2.60 -0.52 13.78
C VAL A 36 -1.76 -1.42 14.70
N PRO A 37 -2.38 -2.36 15.45
CA PRO A 37 -1.65 -3.35 16.25
C PRO A 37 -0.63 -4.15 15.43
N GLU A 38 0.52 -4.47 16.02
CA GLU A 38 1.59 -5.22 15.34
C GLU A 38 1.16 -6.59 14.82
N THR A 39 0.17 -7.21 15.45
CA THR A 39 -0.43 -8.48 15.03
C THR A 39 -1.21 -8.37 13.72
N ASN A 40 -1.62 -7.17 13.33
CA ASN A 40 -2.54 -6.91 12.21
C ASN A 40 -1.87 -6.13 11.07
N ARG A 41 -0.56 -5.85 11.18
CA ARG A 41 0.21 -5.16 10.15
C ARG A 41 1.46 -5.96 9.81
N GLY A 42 1.77 -6.07 8.51
CA GLY A 42 3.12 -6.46 8.10
C GLY A 42 4.09 -5.28 8.14
N ARG A 43 5.37 -5.53 7.89
CA ARG A 43 6.40 -4.48 7.85
C ARG A 43 6.07 -3.47 6.75
N MET A 44 6.20 -2.18 7.08
CA MET A 44 6.24 -1.14 6.07
C MET A 44 7.52 -1.31 5.24
N VAL A 45 7.37 -1.56 3.95
CA VAL A 45 8.50 -1.68 3.02
C VAL A 45 8.60 -0.38 2.23
N SER A 46 9.78 0.24 2.27
CA SER A 46 10.12 1.41 1.45
C SER A 46 11.32 1.07 0.57
N MET A 47 11.15 1.08 -0.74
CA MET A 47 12.25 0.84 -1.70
C MET A 47 12.79 2.17 -2.22
N LYS A 48 14.11 2.28 -2.34
CA LYS A 48 14.79 3.44 -2.92
C LYS A 48 15.76 2.91 -3.97
N THR A 49 15.44 3.05 -5.26
CA THR A 49 16.38 2.72 -6.34
C THR A 49 17.44 3.81 -6.47
N GLN A 50 18.71 3.45 -6.63
CA GLN A 50 19.88 4.35 -6.58
C GLN A 50 20.02 5.31 -7.78
N THR A 51 19.37 5.03 -8.92
CA THR A 51 19.46 5.83 -10.13
C THR A 51 18.30 6.81 -10.20
N ASP A 52 18.53 8.12 -10.02
CA ASP A 52 17.67 9.33 -10.30
C ASP A 52 16.13 9.24 -10.08
N ARG A 53 15.65 8.16 -9.49
CA ARG A 53 14.27 7.65 -9.55
C ARG A 53 14.01 7.07 -8.18
N THR A 54 13.77 7.92 -7.20
CA THR A 54 13.38 7.42 -5.88
C THR A 54 11.94 6.95 -5.98
N LEU A 55 11.73 5.69 -6.37
CA LEU A 55 10.44 5.01 -6.38
C LEU A 55 10.11 4.59 -4.93
N PHE A 56 9.73 5.56 -4.10
CA PHE A 56 9.14 5.24 -2.80
C PHE A 56 7.79 4.54 -3.05
N PHE A 57 7.75 3.23 -2.90
CA PHE A 57 6.48 2.57 -2.57
C PHE A 57 6.51 2.36 -1.07
N ASP A 58 5.50 2.82 -0.38
CA ASP A 58 5.25 2.36 0.99
C ASP A 58 4.15 1.31 0.88
N LEU A 59 4.49 0.05 1.13
CA LEU A 59 3.53 -1.05 1.20
C LEU A 59 3.16 -1.30 2.65
N LEU A 60 1.88 -1.16 2.97
CA LEU A 60 1.35 -1.56 4.28
C LEU A 60 0.27 -2.63 4.08
N PRO A 61 0.61 -3.91 4.36
CA PRO A 61 -0.39 -4.97 4.41
C PRO A 61 -1.09 -4.93 5.77
N LEU A 62 -2.42 -4.74 5.75
CA LEU A 62 -3.28 -4.79 6.91
C LEU A 62 -4.13 -6.05 6.86
N ASP A 63 -4.13 -6.82 7.93
CA ASP A 63 -5.00 -7.98 8.11
C ASP A 63 -6.31 -7.54 8.78
N LEU A 64 -7.42 -7.70 8.07
CA LEU A 64 -8.76 -7.38 8.56
C LEU A 64 -9.48 -8.59 9.19
N GLY A 65 -8.82 -9.76 9.21
CA GLY A 65 -9.41 -11.02 9.62
C GLY A 65 -10.23 -11.69 8.52
N ASP A 66 -11.17 -12.54 8.93
CA ASP A 66 -12.00 -13.33 8.03
C ASP A 66 -13.32 -12.62 7.72
N LEU A 67 -13.57 -12.40 6.43
CA LEU A 67 -14.85 -11.95 5.90
C LEU A 67 -15.52 -13.11 5.16
N GLN A 68 -16.62 -13.62 5.72
CA GLN A 68 -17.34 -14.79 5.17
C GLN A 68 -16.42 -16.01 4.90
N GLY A 69 -15.45 -16.24 5.79
CA GLY A 69 -14.49 -17.34 5.66
C GLY A 69 -13.38 -17.10 4.63
N MET A 70 -13.21 -15.86 4.16
CA MET A 70 -12.07 -15.43 3.35
C MET A 70 -11.17 -14.47 4.13
N LYS A 71 -9.87 -14.79 4.19
CA LYS A 71 -8.87 -13.91 4.78
C LYS A 71 -8.76 -12.63 3.96
N THR A 72 -8.96 -11.48 4.60
CA THR A 72 -9.00 -10.20 3.90
C THR A 72 -7.79 -9.34 4.25
N ARG A 73 -7.06 -8.91 3.22
CA ARG A 73 -5.91 -8.01 3.36
C ARG A 73 -6.10 -6.72 2.58
N LEU A 74 -5.79 -5.60 3.22
CA LEU A 74 -5.59 -4.32 2.51
C LEU A 74 -4.11 -4.15 2.21
N LEU A 75 -3.81 -3.76 0.98
CA LEU A 75 -2.47 -3.41 0.54
C LEU A 75 -2.48 -1.92 0.22
N LEU A 76 -1.96 -1.09 1.13
CA LEU A 76 -1.86 0.36 0.92
C LEU A 76 -0.58 0.67 0.16
N TYR A 77 -0.67 1.54 -0.85
CA TYR A 77 0.45 2.00 -1.67
C TYR A 77 0.44 3.51 -1.78
N THR A 78 1.61 4.12 -1.91
CA THR A 78 1.77 5.51 -2.37
C THR A 78 2.91 5.59 -3.37
N VAL A 79 2.90 6.65 -4.20
CA VAL A 79 4.00 7.02 -5.10
C VAL A 79 4.43 8.45 -4.77
N PRO A 80 5.73 8.75 -4.66
CA PRO A 80 6.24 10.07 -4.37
C PRO A 80 5.91 11.01 -5.53
N GLY A 81 5.39 12.19 -5.19
CA GLY A 81 4.79 13.09 -6.18
C GLY A 81 5.77 13.94 -6.99
N GLN A 82 7.04 13.54 -7.14
CA GLN A 82 7.91 14.17 -8.15
C GLN A 82 7.44 13.75 -9.54
N VAL A 83 7.20 14.74 -10.40
CA VAL A 83 6.39 14.70 -11.64
C VAL A 83 7.02 13.87 -12.79
N TYR A 84 7.92 12.94 -12.51
CA TYR A 84 8.70 12.25 -13.55
C TYR A 84 8.14 10.91 -14.05
N TYR A 85 7.02 10.41 -13.50
CA TYR A 85 6.42 9.14 -13.95
C TYR A 85 4.91 9.23 -14.16
N ASN A 86 4.48 9.75 -15.32
CA ASN A 86 3.10 9.50 -15.80
C ASN A 86 2.87 8.02 -16.18
N ALA A 87 3.93 7.23 -16.40
CA ALA A 87 3.83 5.82 -16.75
C ALA A 87 3.37 4.92 -15.58
N THR A 88 3.71 5.24 -14.33
CA THR A 88 3.29 4.44 -13.14
C THR A 88 1.93 4.85 -12.56
N ARG A 89 1.33 5.93 -13.08
CA ARG A 89 0.00 6.43 -12.66
C ARG A 89 -1.17 5.64 -13.28
N LYS A 90 -0.88 4.65 -14.14
CA LYS A 90 -1.85 3.81 -14.87
C LYS A 90 -2.01 2.38 -14.33
N LEU A 91 -1.39 2.02 -13.20
CA LEU A 91 -1.41 0.66 -12.61
C LEU A 91 -2.38 0.50 -11.44
#